data_AF-A0A1D2VEJ9-F1
#
_entry.id   AF-A0A1D2VEJ9-F1
#
_cell.length_a   1.000
_cell.length_b   1.000
_cell.length_c   1.000
_cell.angle_alpha   90.00
_cell.angle_beta   90.00
_cell.angle_gamma   90.00
#
_symmetry.space_group_name_H-M   'P 1'
#
loop_
_entity.id
_entity.type
_entity.pdbx_description
1 polymer ?
#
loop_
_entity_poly.entity_id
_entity_poly.type
_entity_poly.pdbx_seq_one_letter_code
_entity_poly.pdbx_strand_id
1 'polypeptide(L)'
;MTSQRGLLIVIEGLDRTGKSTQVQLLYQHFLNLNRKVEILKFPDRSTNIGKLINSYLSNKETKLNDESIHLLFSANRWELKDYMTSQLNHGVNLILDRYIYSGISYSMAKGLDFDWCLNCDKNLIKPDFIFFLNFNNKNYFNEIQKRDDYGLEKYELLEFQQKVYDIFNQVIFTDSDSGRLVKKHEFIKIDIENKNISQVENEIKSAMDHLLENPIEELHHI
;
A
#
# COMPACT_ATOMS: atom_id res chain seq x y z
N MET A 1 -26.90 -4.47 -19.09
CA MET A 1 -26.40 -4.00 -17.79
C MET A 1 -24.89 -4.09 -17.86
N THR A 2 -24.18 -2.97 -17.96
CA THR A 2 -22.72 -2.98 -17.87
C THR A 2 -22.35 -3.49 -16.48
N SER A 3 -21.77 -4.69 -16.39
CA SER A 3 -21.24 -5.23 -15.13
C SER A 3 -20.28 -4.20 -14.55
N GLN A 4 -20.54 -3.72 -13.34
CA GLN A 4 -19.63 -2.82 -12.64
C GLN A 4 -18.29 -3.55 -12.41
N ARG A 5 -17.18 -2.89 -12.69
CA ARG A 5 -15.85 -3.44 -12.39
C ARG A 5 -15.68 -3.64 -10.88
N GLY A 6 -14.76 -4.52 -10.48
CA GLY A 6 -14.34 -4.65 -9.09
C GLY A 6 -13.62 -3.40 -8.59
N LEU A 7 -13.49 -3.27 -7.28
CA LEU A 7 -12.77 -2.18 -6.62
C LEU A 7 -11.28 -2.52 -6.47
N LEU A 8 -10.42 -1.52 -6.63
CA LEU A 8 -9.01 -1.58 -6.27
C LEU A 8 -8.78 -0.85 -4.94
N ILE A 9 -8.52 -1.60 -3.89
CA ILE A 9 -8.36 -1.10 -2.52
C ILE A 9 -6.92 -1.32 -2.09
N VAL A 10 -6.28 -0.31 -1.53
CA VAL A 10 -4.90 -0.41 -1.03
C VAL A 10 -4.87 -0.21 0.48
N ILE A 11 -4.12 -1.05 1.18
CA ILE A 11 -3.73 -0.81 2.57
C ILE A 11 -2.24 -0.41 2.59
N GLU A 12 -1.99 0.84 2.96
CA GLU A 12 -0.66 1.44 3.09
C GLU A 12 -0.28 1.69 4.56
N GLY A 13 1.01 1.94 4.79
CA GLY A 13 1.55 2.17 6.13
C GLY A 13 2.99 1.67 6.29
N LEU A 14 3.66 2.10 7.35
CA LEU A 14 5.04 1.71 7.66
C LEU A 14 5.20 0.22 7.94
N ASP A 15 6.44 -0.26 8.02
CA ASP A 15 6.68 -1.65 8.40
C ASP A 15 6.04 -1.95 9.76
N ARG A 16 5.45 -3.14 9.85
CA ARG A 16 4.82 -3.68 11.07
C ARG A 16 3.70 -2.83 11.66
N THR A 17 2.99 -2.05 10.85
CA THR A 17 1.73 -1.39 11.27
C THR A 17 0.51 -2.32 11.25
N GLY A 18 0.68 -3.61 10.91
CA GLY A 18 -0.42 -4.59 10.87
C GLY A 18 -1.14 -4.70 9.51
N LYS A 19 -0.57 -4.14 8.44
CA LYS A 19 -1.16 -4.17 7.08
C LYS A 19 -1.58 -5.56 6.62
N SER A 20 -0.64 -6.53 6.62
CA SER A 20 -0.96 -7.89 6.15
C SER A 20 -2.09 -8.54 6.96
N THR A 21 -2.19 -8.25 8.27
CA THR A 21 -3.32 -8.69 9.10
C THR A 21 -4.63 -8.05 8.63
N GLN A 22 -4.66 -6.73 8.47
CA GLN A 22 -5.87 -6.01 8.07
C GLN A 22 -6.31 -6.34 6.64
N VAL A 23 -5.38 -6.60 5.73
CA VAL A 23 -5.64 -7.09 4.38
C VAL A 23 -6.39 -8.44 4.42
N GLN A 24 -5.94 -9.37 5.26
CA GLN A 24 -6.61 -10.67 5.41
C GLN A 24 -8.00 -10.53 6.03
N LEU A 25 -8.16 -9.68 7.04
CA LEU A 25 -9.46 -9.44 7.68
C LEU A 25 -10.46 -8.77 6.73
N LEU A 26 -10.00 -7.80 5.92
CA LEU A 26 -10.82 -7.18 4.89
C LEU A 26 -11.19 -8.17 3.78
N TYR A 27 -10.27 -9.04 3.36
CA TYR A 27 -10.58 -10.11 2.42
C TYR A 27 -11.69 -11.04 2.94
N GLN A 28 -11.61 -11.49 4.19
CA GLN A 28 -12.66 -12.29 4.82
C GLN A 28 -13.99 -11.54 4.87
N HIS A 29 -13.96 -10.22 5.10
CA HIS A 29 -15.16 -9.38 5.04
C HIS A 29 -15.84 -9.44 3.67
N PHE A 30 -15.08 -9.27 2.59
CA PHE A 30 -15.61 -9.36 1.22
C PHE A 30 -16.18 -10.76 0.91
N LEU A 31 -15.53 -11.83 1.38
CA LEU A 31 -16.05 -13.20 1.23
C LEU A 31 -17.38 -13.37 1.96
N ASN A 32 -17.51 -12.86 3.19
CA ASN A 32 -18.76 -12.92 3.96
C ASN A 32 -19.90 -12.14 3.30
N LEU A 33 -19.57 -11.10 2.52
CA LEU A 33 -20.51 -10.35 1.69
C LEU A 33 -20.80 -11.02 0.33
N ASN A 34 -20.29 -12.23 0.09
CA ASN A 34 -20.39 -12.96 -1.18
C ASN A 34 -19.86 -12.17 -2.40
N ARG A 35 -18.83 -11.34 -2.19
CA ARG A 35 -18.18 -10.57 -3.26
C ARG A 35 -16.89 -11.27 -3.70
N LYS A 36 -16.67 -11.33 -5.02
CA LYS A 36 -15.40 -11.83 -5.58
C LYS A 36 -14.27 -10.91 -5.13
N VAL A 37 -13.21 -11.46 -4.55
CA VAL A 37 -12.09 -10.67 -4.05
C VAL A 37 -10.79 -11.48 -4.14
N GLU A 38 -9.67 -10.79 -4.35
CA GLU A 38 -8.31 -11.34 -4.29
C GLU A 38 -7.39 -10.40 -3.52
N ILE A 39 -6.31 -10.97 -2.98
CA ILE A 39 -5.23 -10.23 -2.33
C ILE A 39 -4.01 -10.24 -3.23
N LEU A 40 -3.40 -9.08 -3.42
CA LEU A 40 -2.05 -8.97 -3.98
C LEU A 40 -1.16 -8.21 -2.98
N LYS A 41 0.14 -8.48 -3.00
CA LYS A 41 1.11 -7.85 -2.10
C LYS A 41 2.28 -7.34 -2.90
N PHE A 42 2.70 -6.11 -2.63
CA PHE A 42 3.87 -5.51 -3.25
C PHE A 42 5.02 -5.31 -2.24
N PRO A 43 6.27 -5.72 -2.58
CA PRO A 43 6.63 -6.41 -3.83
C PRO A 43 6.06 -7.84 -3.88
N ASP A 44 5.65 -8.28 -5.07
CA ASP A 44 5.36 -9.69 -5.31
C ASP A 44 6.69 -10.41 -5.47
N ARG A 45 7.11 -11.10 -4.42
CA ARG A 45 8.41 -11.78 -4.32
C ARG A 45 8.48 -13.09 -5.12
N SER A 46 7.38 -13.52 -5.73
CA SER A 46 7.32 -14.79 -6.48
C SER A 46 7.87 -14.65 -7.91
N THR A 47 7.77 -13.45 -8.51
CA THR A 47 8.23 -13.17 -9.87
C THR A 47 9.75 -13.10 -9.96
N ASN A 48 10.31 -13.06 -11.18
CA ASN A 48 11.76 -12.91 -11.35
C ASN A 48 12.26 -11.56 -10.83
N ILE A 49 11.52 -10.48 -11.09
CA ILE A 49 11.82 -9.14 -10.55
C ILE A 49 11.64 -9.16 -9.02
N GLY A 50 10.57 -9.78 -8.55
CA GLY A 50 10.28 -10.02 -7.15
C GLY A 50 11.42 -10.69 -6.38
N LYS A 51 12.04 -11.72 -6.96
CA LYS A 51 13.19 -12.43 -6.37
C LYS A 51 14.41 -11.53 -6.24
N LEU A 52 14.66 -10.64 -7.22
CA LEU A 52 15.74 -9.65 -7.14
C LEU A 52 15.49 -8.66 -6.00
N ILE A 53 14.27 -8.16 -5.90
CA ILE A 53 13.85 -7.27 -4.79
C ILE A 53 13.99 -8.01 -3.45
N ASN A 54 13.53 -9.26 -3.36
CA ASN A 54 13.64 -10.06 -2.14
C ASN A 54 15.09 -10.28 -1.73
N SER A 55 15.99 -10.57 -2.68
CA SER A 55 17.43 -10.68 -2.41
C SER A 55 17.98 -9.36 -1.87
N TYR A 56 17.59 -8.23 -2.46
CA TYR A 56 18.00 -6.92 -1.96
C TYR A 56 17.49 -6.62 -0.54
N LEU A 57 16.24 -6.97 -0.22
CA LEU A 57 15.64 -6.69 1.10
C LEU A 57 16.15 -7.61 2.20
N SER A 58 16.30 -8.91 1.90
CA SER A 58 16.65 -9.93 2.89
C SER A 58 18.16 -10.13 3.07
N ASN A 59 18.99 -9.71 2.11
CA ASN A 59 20.44 -9.80 2.21
C ASN A 59 21.10 -8.41 2.23
N LYS A 60 21.72 -8.07 3.36
CA LYS A 60 22.44 -6.80 3.56
C LYS A 60 23.63 -6.65 2.59
N GLU A 61 24.22 -7.75 2.13
CA GLU A 61 25.34 -7.75 1.19
C GLU A 61 24.93 -7.51 -0.28
N THR A 62 23.64 -7.72 -0.62
CA THR A 62 23.16 -7.44 -1.98
C THR A 62 23.12 -5.93 -2.20
N LYS A 63 24.04 -5.43 -3.02
CA LYS A 63 24.15 -4.00 -3.35
C LYS A 63 23.47 -3.69 -4.67
N LEU A 64 22.54 -2.74 -4.62
CA LEU A 64 21.96 -2.04 -5.76
C LEU A 64 21.95 -0.56 -5.40
N ASN A 65 22.21 0.32 -6.35
CA ASN A 65 21.97 1.76 -6.14
C ASN A 65 20.46 2.02 -6.03
N ASP A 66 20.13 3.16 -5.44
CA ASP A 66 18.75 3.48 -5.05
C ASP A 66 17.83 3.62 -6.26
N GLU A 67 18.32 4.14 -7.38
CA GLU A 67 17.55 4.23 -8.62
C GLU A 67 17.22 2.86 -9.19
N SER A 68 18.17 1.92 -9.21
CA SER A 68 17.94 0.58 -9.75
C SER A 68 16.90 -0.18 -8.92
N ILE A 69 17.02 -0.16 -7.59
CA ILE A 69 16.04 -0.84 -6.75
C ILE A 69 14.66 -0.19 -6.83
N HIS A 70 14.58 1.15 -6.94
CA HIS A 70 13.32 1.85 -7.17
C HIS A 70 12.65 1.39 -8.47
N LEU A 71 13.40 1.35 -9.57
CA LEU A 71 12.90 0.90 -10.87
C LEU A 71 12.45 -0.57 -10.83
N LEU A 72 13.15 -1.45 -10.09
CA LEU A 72 12.69 -2.83 -9.90
C LEU A 72 11.35 -2.88 -9.15
N PHE A 73 11.18 -2.11 -8.08
CA PHE A 73 9.88 -2.02 -7.38
C PHE A 73 8.76 -1.54 -8.30
N SER A 74 9.02 -0.54 -9.16
CA SER A 74 8.04 -0.06 -10.13
C SER A 74 7.74 -1.12 -11.20
N ALA A 75 8.77 -1.75 -11.77
CA ALA A 75 8.61 -2.82 -12.75
C ALA A 75 7.81 -4.02 -12.19
N ASN A 76 7.97 -4.34 -10.90
CA ASN A 76 7.21 -5.37 -10.22
C ASN A 76 5.71 -5.05 -10.08
N ARG A 77 5.33 -3.77 -10.04
CA ARG A 77 3.91 -3.36 -10.17
C ARG A 77 3.42 -3.44 -11.60
N TRP A 78 4.23 -2.96 -12.55
CA TRP A 78 3.91 -2.96 -13.96
C TRP A 78 3.69 -4.36 -14.53
N GLU A 79 4.49 -5.36 -14.12
CA GLU A 79 4.31 -6.74 -14.60
C GLU A 79 2.98 -7.37 -14.18
N LEU A 80 2.31 -6.83 -13.14
CA LEU A 80 0.99 -7.28 -12.69
C LEU A 80 -0.16 -6.39 -13.21
N LYS A 81 0.11 -5.30 -13.94
CA LYS A 81 -0.93 -4.34 -14.37
C LYS A 81 -2.03 -5.03 -15.17
N ASP A 82 -1.68 -5.77 -16.22
CA ASP A 82 -2.68 -6.37 -17.12
C ASP A 82 -3.53 -7.43 -16.40
N TYR A 83 -2.92 -8.16 -15.47
CA TYR A 83 -3.64 -9.08 -14.59
C TYR A 83 -4.66 -8.33 -13.72
N MET A 84 -4.22 -7.28 -13.02
CA MET A 84 -5.11 -6.48 -12.17
C MET A 84 -6.27 -5.88 -12.98
N THR A 85 -5.97 -5.31 -14.16
CA THR A 85 -6.98 -4.77 -15.07
C THR A 85 -8.00 -5.83 -15.48
N SER A 86 -7.54 -7.02 -15.86
CA SER A 86 -8.44 -8.13 -16.20
C SER A 86 -9.34 -8.52 -15.02
N GLN A 87 -8.80 -8.72 -13.83
CA GLN A 87 -9.58 -9.11 -12.65
C GLN A 87 -10.64 -8.07 -12.30
N LEU A 88 -10.27 -6.79 -12.29
CA LEU A 88 -11.19 -5.69 -12.03
C LEU A 88 -12.31 -5.66 -13.08
N ASN A 89 -12.00 -5.80 -14.37
CA ASN A 89 -13.00 -5.85 -15.44
C ASN A 89 -13.96 -7.05 -15.33
N HIS A 90 -13.53 -8.17 -14.72
CA HIS A 90 -14.38 -9.33 -14.42
C HIS A 90 -15.19 -9.20 -13.11
N GLY A 91 -15.18 -8.02 -12.49
CA GLY A 91 -15.91 -7.74 -11.25
C GLY A 91 -15.22 -8.29 -9.99
N VAL A 92 -13.94 -8.65 -10.06
CA VAL A 92 -13.16 -9.12 -8.90
C VAL A 92 -12.57 -7.91 -8.19
N ASN A 93 -12.85 -7.76 -6.90
CA ASN A 93 -12.21 -6.74 -6.07
C ASN A 93 -10.77 -7.14 -5.75
N LEU A 94 -9.85 -6.18 -5.73
CA LEU A 94 -8.45 -6.41 -5.39
C LEU A 94 -8.09 -5.63 -4.13
N ILE A 95 -7.55 -6.33 -3.13
CA ILE A 95 -7.00 -5.72 -1.92
C ILE A 95 -5.47 -5.82 -2.00
N LEU A 96 -4.80 -4.67 -2.05
CA LEU A 96 -3.34 -4.59 -2.15
C LEU A 96 -2.70 -4.32 -0.78
N ASP A 97 -1.74 -5.16 -0.37
CA ASP A 97 -0.80 -4.86 0.72
C ASP A 97 0.40 -4.09 0.14
N ARG A 98 0.41 -2.77 0.36
CA ARG A 98 1.30 -1.77 -0.27
C ARG A 98 1.09 -1.57 -1.77
N TYR A 99 1.44 -0.39 -2.27
CA TYR A 99 1.43 -0.07 -3.70
C TYR A 99 2.39 1.10 -4.02
N ILE A 100 1.93 2.11 -4.78
CA ILE A 100 2.74 3.24 -5.27
C ILE A 100 3.30 4.10 -4.12
N TYR A 101 2.52 4.38 -3.08
CA TYR A 101 2.96 5.26 -1.98
C TYR A 101 4.11 4.66 -1.18
N SER A 102 4.10 3.34 -0.95
CA SER A 102 5.27 2.63 -0.41
C SER A 102 6.49 2.78 -1.33
N GLY A 103 6.34 2.61 -2.64
CA GLY A 103 7.42 2.76 -3.61
C GLY A 103 8.08 4.16 -3.56
N ILE A 104 7.27 5.20 -3.61
CA ILE A 104 7.71 6.60 -3.57
C ILE A 104 8.35 6.91 -2.20
N SER A 105 7.65 6.62 -1.10
CA SER A 105 8.05 7.09 0.23
C SER A 105 9.37 6.46 0.70
N TYR A 106 9.57 5.17 0.46
CA TYR A 106 10.83 4.50 0.83
C TYR A 106 12.01 4.98 -0.01
N SER A 107 11.76 5.38 -1.25
CA SER A 107 12.81 5.84 -2.18
C SER A 107 13.20 7.30 -1.91
N MET A 108 12.21 8.15 -1.66
CA MET A 108 12.44 9.52 -1.21
C MET A 108 13.16 9.60 0.15
N ALA A 109 12.88 8.66 1.07
CA ALA A 109 13.61 8.58 2.34
C ALA A 109 15.13 8.32 2.18
N LYS A 110 15.56 7.89 0.99
CA LYS A 110 16.96 7.72 0.59
C LYS A 110 17.52 8.92 -0.19
N GLY A 111 16.70 9.92 -0.46
CA GLY A 111 17.10 11.15 -1.16
C GLY A 111 16.70 11.23 -2.63
N LEU A 112 15.90 10.28 -3.14
CA LEU A 112 15.39 10.37 -4.51
C LEU A 112 14.25 11.41 -4.61
N ASP A 113 14.16 12.04 -5.77
CA ASP A 113 13.15 13.08 -6.05
C ASP A 113 11.73 12.51 -6.16
N PHE A 114 10.74 13.27 -5.68
CA PHE A 114 9.33 12.88 -5.69
C PHE A 114 8.79 12.65 -7.10
N ASP A 115 8.97 13.62 -8.00
CA ASP A 115 8.46 13.55 -9.36
C ASP A 115 9.17 12.46 -10.15
N TRP A 116 10.48 12.26 -9.92
CA TRP A 116 11.21 11.14 -10.50
C TRP A 116 10.62 9.78 -10.06
N CYS A 117 10.38 9.60 -8.75
CA CYS A 117 9.77 8.38 -8.22
C CYS A 117 8.36 8.16 -8.75
N LEU A 118 7.52 9.20 -8.71
CA LEU A 118 6.13 9.15 -9.15
C LEU A 118 6.01 8.81 -10.65
N ASN A 119 6.90 9.37 -11.48
CA ASN A 119 6.84 9.16 -12.93
C ASN A 119 7.13 7.71 -13.34
N CYS A 120 7.83 6.93 -12.51
CA CYS A 120 8.05 5.50 -12.77
C CYS A 120 6.73 4.70 -12.74
N ASP A 121 5.78 5.12 -11.89
CA ASP A 121 4.48 4.47 -11.69
C ASP A 121 3.32 5.16 -12.45
N LYS A 122 3.63 6.17 -13.26
CA LYS A 122 2.63 6.96 -13.96
C LYS A 122 1.80 6.08 -14.91
N ASN A 123 0.47 6.15 -14.77
CA ASN A 123 -0.51 5.34 -15.52
C ASN A 123 -0.64 3.87 -15.06
N LEU A 124 -0.10 3.50 -13.90
CA LEU A 124 -0.63 2.36 -13.16
C LEU A 124 -2.08 2.64 -12.74
N ILE A 125 -2.83 1.57 -12.48
CA ILE A 125 -4.23 1.64 -12.09
C ILE A 125 -4.31 2.42 -10.78
N LYS A 126 -5.12 3.48 -10.76
CA LYS A 126 -5.35 4.29 -9.56
C LYS A 126 -6.22 3.51 -8.57
N PRO A 127 -5.84 3.44 -7.29
CA PRO A 127 -6.72 2.88 -6.26
C PRO A 127 -8.03 3.66 -6.19
N ASP A 128 -9.14 2.94 -6.00
CA ASP A 128 -10.42 3.56 -5.65
C ASP A 128 -10.39 4.07 -4.21
N PHE A 129 -9.71 3.33 -3.32
CA PHE A 129 -9.55 3.68 -1.92
C PHE A 129 -8.18 3.29 -1.38
N ILE A 130 -7.68 4.10 -0.46
CA ILE A 130 -6.46 3.82 0.28
C ILE A 130 -6.74 3.94 1.77
N PHE A 131 -6.60 2.83 2.49
CA PHE A 131 -6.54 2.82 3.94
C PHE A 131 -5.09 2.97 4.38
N PHE A 132 -4.77 4.07 5.03
CA PHE A 132 -3.42 4.32 5.55
C PHE A 132 -3.37 4.07 7.05
N LEU A 133 -2.71 2.98 7.43
CA LEU A 133 -2.47 2.64 8.83
C LEU A 133 -1.37 3.55 9.40
N ASN A 134 -1.79 4.49 10.24
CA ASN A 134 -0.94 5.55 10.78
C ASN A 134 -0.94 5.57 12.29
N PHE A 135 0.11 6.13 12.88
CA PHE A 135 0.17 6.57 14.27
C PHE A 135 0.66 8.02 14.32
N ASN A 136 0.21 8.80 15.30
CA ASN A 136 0.58 10.22 15.39
C ASN A 136 1.79 10.42 16.29
N ASN A 137 1.95 9.60 17.31
CA ASN A 137 3.05 9.70 18.25
C ASN A 137 4.27 8.91 17.76
N LYS A 138 5.39 9.58 17.49
CA LYS A 138 6.65 8.91 17.13
C LYS A 138 7.15 7.96 18.22
N ASN A 139 6.75 8.11 19.48
CA ASN A 139 7.10 7.13 20.52
C ASN A 139 6.49 5.75 20.25
N TYR A 140 5.47 5.64 19.39
CA TYR A 140 4.91 4.36 18.97
C TYR A 140 5.91 3.47 18.22
N PHE A 141 7.00 4.04 17.68
CA PHE A 141 8.11 3.23 17.16
C PHE A 141 8.68 2.27 18.20
N ASN A 142 8.66 2.62 19.49
CA ASN A 142 9.12 1.73 20.57
C ASN A 142 8.26 0.47 20.69
N GLU A 143 6.96 0.55 20.38
CA GLU A 143 6.06 -0.61 20.35
C GLU A 143 6.24 -1.44 19.07
N ILE A 144 6.51 -0.77 17.95
CA ILE A 144 6.78 -1.45 16.67
C ILE A 144 8.06 -2.29 16.75
N GLN A 145 9.10 -1.79 17.40
CA GLN A 145 10.39 -2.48 17.56
C GLN A 145 10.34 -3.72 18.43
N LYS A 146 9.40 -3.78 19.38
CA LYS A 146 9.23 -4.94 20.27
C LYS A 146 8.62 -6.15 19.57
N ARG A 147 8.07 -5.98 18.37
CA ARG A 147 7.45 -7.07 17.62
C ARG A 147 8.52 -8.03 17.12
N ASP A 148 8.24 -9.32 17.18
CA ASP A 148 9.14 -10.38 16.75
C ASP A 148 9.67 -10.13 15.33
N ASP A 149 10.91 -10.56 15.08
CA ASP A 149 11.61 -10.45 13.80
C ASP A 149 12.02 -9.02 13.38
N TYR A 150 12.00 -8.01 14.26
CA TYR A 150 12.39 -6.63 13.88
C TYR A 150 13.86 -6.53 13.50
N GLY A 151 14.13 -5.92 12.34
CA GLY A 151 15.48 -5.66 11.86
C GLY A 151 16.05 -6.75 10.96
N LEU A 152 15.22 -7.73 10.55
CA LEU A 152 15.62 -8.77 9.61
C LEU A 152 15.75 -8.24 8.18
N GLU A 153 14.89 -7.29 7.79
CA GLU A 153 14.96 -6.67 6.46
C GLU A 153 15.75 -5.37 6.45
N LYS A 154 16.34 -5.06 5.30
CA LYS A 154 17.23 -3.90 5.07
C LYS A 154 16.63 -2.56 5.51
N TYR A 155 15.32 -2.41 5.46
CA TYR A 155 14.63 -1.16 5.80
C TYR A 155 14.08 -1.11 7.24
N GLU A 156 14.17 -2.19 8.01
CA GLU A 156 13.69 -2.24 9.39
C GLU A 156 14.72 -1.64 10.37
N LEU A 157 15.15 -0.42 10.08
CA LEU A 157 16.01 0.39 10.93
C LEU A 157 15.22 1.58 11.45
N LEU A 158 15.28 1.86 12.76
CA LEU A 158 14.46 2.91 13.41
C LEU A 158 14.57 4.25 12.70
N GLU A 159 15.81 4.72 12.53
CA GLU A 159 16.11 6.01 11.93
C GLU A 159 15.58 6.08 10.50
N PHE A 160 15.67 4.97 9.75
CA PHE A 160 15.14 4.91 8.41
C PHE A 160 13.60 4.92 8.41
N GLN A 161 12.95 4.14 9.26
CA GLN A 161 11.49 4.14 9.39
C GLN A 161 10.94 5.49 9.84
N GLN A 162 11.65 6.22 10.70
CA GLN A 162 11.30 7.60 11.06
C GLN A 162 11.38 8.55 9.87
N LYS A 163 12.40 8.43 9.01
CA LYS A 163 12.47 9.20 7.75
C LYS A 163 11.31 8.83 6.83
N VAL A 164 11.05 7.54 6.64
CA VAL A 164 9.95 7.07 5.79
C VAL A 164 8.60 7.55 6.33
N TYR A 165 8.40 7.64 7.65
CA TYR A 165 7.21 8.23 8.27
C TYR A 165 6.98 9.68 7.86
N ASP A 166 8.02 10.50 8.01
CA ASP A 166 7.95 11.93 7.68
C ASP A 166 7.64 12.12 6.19
N ILE A 167 8.30 11.33 5.34
CA ILE A 167 8.07 11.32 3.89
C ILE A 167 6.66 10.84 3.54
N PHE A 168 6.13 9.80 4.16
CA PHE A 168 4.75 9.35 3.88
C PHE A 168 3.76 10.48 4.14
N ASN A 169 3.87 11.16 5.29
CA ASN A 169 3.00 12.29 5.60
C ASN A 169 3.15 13.43 4.58
N GLN A 170 4.37 13.72 4.13
CA GLN A 170 4.63 14.71 3.08
C GLN A 170 4.02 14.31 1.73
N VAL A 171 4.23 13.06 1.30
CA VAL A 171 3.73 12.53 0.02
C VAL A 171 2.21 12.52 0.00
N ILE A 172 1.59 12.03 1.08
CA ILE A 172 0.13 12.01 1.23
C ILE A 172 -0.42 13.43 1.17
N PHE A 173 0.18 14.37 1.90
CA PHE A 173 -0.25 15.77 1.87
C PHE A 173 -0.15 16.36 0.45
N THR A 174 1.03 16.26 -0.18
CA THR A 174 1.32 16.80 -1.52
C THR A 174 0.42 16.21 -2.59
N ASP A 175 0.21 14.89 -2.56
CA ASP A 175 -0.64 14.21 -3.51
C ASP A 175 -2.13 14.51 -3.27
N SER A 176 -2.57 14.57 -2.01
CA SER A 176 -3.97 14.88 -1.69
C SER A 176 -4.40 16.28 -2.14
N ASP A 177 -3.48 17.24 -2.14
CA ASP A 177 -3.72 18.60 -2.63
C ASP A 177 -3.69 18.70 -4.17
N SER A 178 -2.87 17.87 -4.83
CA SER A 178 -2.70 17.91 -6.29
C SER A 178 -3.58 16.91 -7.05
N GLY A 179 -4.10 15.88 -6.38
CA GLY A 179 -4.94 14.82 -6.96
C GLY A 179 -4.22 13.95 -8.01
N ARG A 180 -2.88 13.86 -7.97
CA ARG A 180 -2.10 13.20 -9.02
C ARG A 180 -2.31 11.69 -9.02
N LEU A 181 -2.24 11.04 -7.85
CA LEU A 181 -2.50 9.61 -7.68
C LEU A 181 -3.95 9.36 -7.29
N VAL A 182 -4.40 9.87 -6.14
CA VAL A 182 -5.79 9.75 -5.67
C VAL A 182 -6.35 11.08 -5.19
N LYS A 183 -7.67 11.22 -5.19
CA LYS A 183 -8.35 12.39 -4.62
C LYS A 183 -8.31 12.32 -3.10
N LYS A 184 -8.32 13.47 -2.43
CA LYS A 184 -8.26 13.56 -0.96
C LYS A 184 -9.31 12.70 -0.23
N HIS A 185 -10.54 12.57 -0.76
CA HIS A 185 -11.61 11.77 -0.14
C HIS A 185 -11.45 10.25 -0.34
N GLU A 186 -10.58 9.82 -1.25
CA GLU A 186 -10.25 8.41 -1.49
C GLU A 186 -9.20 7.91 -0.49
N PHE A 187 -8.59 8.82 0.26
CA PHE A 187 -7.55 8.54 1.25
C PHE A 187 -8.14 8.51 2.68
N ILE A 188 -8.16 7.34 3.31
CA ILE A 188 -8.76 7.11 4.61
C ILE A 188 -7.65 6.77 5.61
N LYS A 189 -7.39 7.72 6.52
CA LYS A 189 -6.39 7.56 7.57
C LYS A 189 -6.98 6.77 8.75
N ILE A 190 -6.35 5.65 9.09
CA ILE A 190 -6.74 4.80 10.22
C ILE A 190 -5.66 4.93 11.30
N ASP A 191 -6.03 5.49 12.46
CA ASP A 191 -5.11 5.57 13.60
C ASP A 191 -5.01 4.19 14.26
N ILE A 192 -3.80 3.65 14.39
CA ILE A 192 -3.55 2.34 15.02
C ILE A 192 -2.99 2.47 16.44
N GLU A 193 -2.68 3.68 16.88
CA GLU A 193 -2.06 3.90 18.18
C GLU A 193 -2.97 3.43 19.31
N ASN A 194 -2.45 2.58 20.20
CA ASN A 194 -3.18 1.99 21.33
C ASN A 194 -4.45 1.20 20.96
N LYS A 195 -4.61 0.79 19.69
CA LYS A 195 -5.72 -0.07 19.24
C LYS A 195 -5.27 -1.51 19.07
N ASN A 196 -6.16 -2.43 19.45
CA ASN A 196 -6.00 -3.85 19.13
C ASN A 196 -6.43 -4.14 17.68
N ILE A 197 -6.15 -5.36 17.22
CA ILE A 197 -6.42 -5.79 15.84
C ILE A 197 -7.91 -5.61 15.46
N SER A 198 -8.83 -5.99 16.34
CA SER A 198 -10.27 -5.93 16.10
C SER A 198 -10.81 -4.50 16.05
N GLN A 199 -10.24 -3.58 16.84
CA GLN A 199 -10.61 -2.16 16.77
C GLN A 199 -10.25 -1.55 15.42
N VAL A 200 -9.02 -1.82 14.93
CA VAL A 200 -8.57 -1.37 13.61
C VAL A 200 -9.40 -2.02 12.50
N GLU A 201 -9.70 -3.31 12.62
CA GLU A 201 -10.55 -4.05 11.69
C GLU A 201 -11.94 -3.44 11.57
N ASN A 202 -12.58 -3.14 12.70
CA ASN A 202 -13.92 -2.56 12.72
C ASN A 202 -13.97 -1.18 12.05
N GLU A 203 -12.94 -0.35 12.22
CA GLU A 203 -12.85 0.95 11.54
C GLU A 203 -12.72 0.80 10.03
N ILE A 204 -11.85 -0.11 9.57
CA ILE A 204 -11.69 -0.38 8.13
C ILE A 204 -12.99 -0.94 7.54
N LYS A 205 -13.63 -1.90 8.22
CA LYS A 205 -14.90 -2.49 7.78
C LYS A 205 -16.01 -1.45 7.71
N SER A 206 -16.18 -0.64 8.76
CA SER A 206 -17.22 0.39 8.79
C SER A 206 -17.03 1.42 7.67
N ALA A 207 -15.79 1.83 7.41
CA ALA A 207 -15.49 2.72 6.30
C ALA A 207 -15.76 2.05 4.95
N MET A 208 -15.38 0.78 4.79
CA MET A 208 -15.64 0.02 3.56
C MET A 208 -17.14 -0.16 3.32
N ASP A 209 -17.92 -0.53 4.32
CA ASP A 209 -19.37 -0.73 4.19
C ASP A 209 -20.05 0.57 3.78
N HIS A 210 -19.68 1.70 4.39
CA HIS A 210 -20.18 3.02 3.99
C HIS A 210 -19.89 3.33 2.52
N LEU A 211 -18.70 2.99 2.02
CA LEU A 211 -18.32 3.20 0.62
C LEU A 211 -19.03 2.22 -0.34
N LEU A 212 -19.33 1.00 0.10
CA LEU A 212 -20.10 0.03 -0.68
C LEU A 212 -21.57 0.43 -0.80
N GLU A 213 -22.13 1.08 0.22
CA GLU A 213 -23.49 1.62 0.23
C GLU A 213 -23.62 2.94 -0.54
N ASN A 214 -22.56 3.75 -0.55
CA ASN A 214 -22.51 5.06 -1.21
C ASN A 214 -21.39 5.07 -2.28
N PRO A 215 -21.54 4.31 -3.39
CA PRO A 215 -20.52 4.21 -4.41
C PRO A 215 -20.25 5.57 -5.05
N ILE A 216 -18.97 5.88 -5.25
CA ILE A 216 -18.53 7.10 -5.94
C ILE A 216 -19.10 7.07 -7.38
N GLU A 217 -19.61 8.20 -7.86
CA GLU A 217 -20.27 8.32 -9.17
C GLU A 217 -19.36 7.90 -10.35
N GLU A 218 -18.03 8.06 -10.22
CA GLU A 218 -17.04 7.62 -11.21
C GLU A 218 -15.83 6.97 -10.52
N LEU A 219 -15.74 5.64 -10.63
CA LEU A 219 -14.51 4.90 -10.33
C LEU A 219 -13.42 5.29 -11.34
N HIS A 220 -12.14 5.23 -10.94
CA HIS A 220 -11.04 5.56 -11.86
C HIS A 220 -11.08 4.66 -13.11
N HIS A 221 -10.85 5.23 -14.29
CA HIS A 221 -10.72 4.45 -15.52
C HIS A 221 -9.51 3.51 -15.44
N ILE A 222 -9.70 2.27 -15.89
CA ILE A 222 -8.68 1.21 -15.90
C ILE A 222 -8.16 0.99 -17.31
#